data_AF-A0A2V7LIK0-F1
#
_entry.id   AF-A0A2V7LIK0-F1
#
_cell.length_a   1.000
_cell.length_b   1.000
_cell.length_c   1.000
_cell.angle_alpha   90.00
_cell.angle_beta   90.00
_cell.angle_gamma   90.00
#
_symmetry.space_group_name_H-M   'P 1'
#
loop_
_entity.id
_entity.type
_entity.pdbx_description
1 polymer ?
#
loop_
_entity_poly.entity_id
_entity_poly.type
_entity_poly.pdbx_seq_one_letter_code
_entity_poly.pdbx_strand_id
1 'polypeptide(L)'
;MLWLVTPPPLASQARYRVTTDGAWFYQEANGKRLARLARGAVLMAGDAQGNWQGLILEGWIFATSVGPTPRAGFDLAVTRAPEENLRSAPAGALNAKLPEGFLLSRVAEGSSGRWVHVMRSGWADRNDLEPVAQVAGSRTAASDSDSAEVEAPPPPPPPATSTPAPLTRPGGSVAGGHTTSPGAGSPDTGLTTTAPVDPTRVESARRTVLYRAPEGQPAGTLAPSAPLRVLGKSGEWTRVELEGWVRSGDLQIAPPGVLVGVTAAELRADPQRYAGQVLRWTLQFISLQKADELRPEMPSGATYLLARGPLPERGFVYVVVPEAKRPQLESITPLATVQVTARVRIGRTRFLGNPVLDLISLETLP
;
A
#
# COMPACT_ATOMS: atom_id res chain seq x y z
N MET A 1 -42.41 -12.56 14.40
CA MET A 1 -41.67 -13.18 13.28
C MET A 1 -40.50 -12.26 12.97
N LEU A 2 -39.35 -12.49 13.63
CA LEU A 2 -38.17 -11.64 13.57
C LEU A 2 -37.30 -12.13 12.42
N TRP A 3 -37.10 -11.33 11.38
CA TRP A 3 -36.16 -11.65 10.30
C TRP A 3 -34.74 -11.40 10.81
N LEU A 4 -34.01 -12.49 11.04
CA LEU A 4 -32.56 -12.46 11.20
C LEU A 4 -31.95 -12.08 9.85
N VAL A 5 -31.43 -10.86 9.75
CA VAL A 5 -30.49 -10.51 8.67
C VAL A 5 -29.18 -11.19 9.01
N THR A 6 -28.95 -12.36 8.40
CA THR A 6 -27.66 -13.05 8.46
C THR A 6 -26.63 -12.18 7.72
N PRO A 7 -25.55 -11.69 8.37
CA PRO A 7 -24.46 -11.09 7.63
C PRO A 7 -23.87 -12.15 6.69
N PRO A 8 -23.50 -11.80 5.44
CA PRO A 8 -22.88 -12.77 4.55
C PRO A 8 -21.60 -13.32 5.20
N PRO A 9 -21.27 -14.61 4.98
CA PRO A 9 -20.03 -15.18 5.49
C PRO A 9 -18.86 -14.34 4.98
N LEU A 10 -17.87 -14.11 5.85
CA LEU A 10 -16.56 -13.54 5.51
C LEU A 10 -15.82 -14.52 4.59
N ALA A 11 -16.30 -14.66 3.36
CA ALA A 11 -15.50 -15.17 2.27
C ALA A 11 -14.36 -14.16 2.07
N SER A 12 -13.13 -14.67 2.09
CA SER A 12 -11.95 -14.09 1.43
C SER A 12 -12.36 -13.00 0.44
N GLN A 13 -12.08 -11.74 0.78
CA GLN A 13 -12.48 -10.58 -0.04
C GLN A 13 -11.58 -10.54 -1.27
N ALA A 14 -11.82 -11.44 -2.23
CA ALA A 14 -11.10 -11.46 -3.48
C ALA A 14 -11.21 -10.08 -4.12
N ARG A 15 -10.09 -9.55 -4.61
CA ARG A 15 -10.02 -8.26 -5.28
C ARG A 15 -9.58 -8.51 -6.71
N TYR A 16 -10.09 -7.72 -7.63
CA TYR A 16 -9.67 -7.74 -9.02
C TYR A 16 -9.06 -6.40 -9.39
N ARG A 17 -7.94 -6.43 -10.11
CA ARG A 17 -7.34 -5.27 -10.73
C ARG A 17 -7.76 -5.22 -12.19
N VAL A 18 -8.25 -4.07 -12.65
CA VAL A 18 -8.55 -3.82 -14.05
C VAL A 18 -7.24 -3.67 -14.82
N THR A 19 -7.02 -4.49 -15.86
CA THR A 19 -5.78 -4.49 -16.66
C THR A 19 -5.95 -3.70 -17.97
N THR A 20 -7.17 -3.66 -18.50
CA THR A 20 -7.53 -2.94 -19.73
C THR A 20 -8.00 -1.52 -19.44
N ASP A 21 -7.42 -0.52 -20.10
CA ASP A 21 -7.88 0.86 -19.94
C ASP A 21 -9.21 1.07 -20.67
N GLY A 22 -10.18 1.65 -19.99
CA GLY A 22 -11.53 1.81 -20.51
C GLY A 22 -12.35 0.52 -20.58
N ALA A 23 -11.99 -0.51 -19.77
CA ALA A 23 -12.77 -1.74 -19.66
C ALA A 23 -14.24 -1.43 -19.34
N TRP A 24 -15.16 -2.14 -19.97
CA TRP A 24 -16.58 -1.87 -19.80
C TRP A 24 -17.09 -2.46 -18.49
N PHE A 25 -17.83 -1.65 -17.74
CA PHE A 25 -18.62 -2.07 -16.59
C PHE A 25 -20.08 -2.22 -16.99
N TYR A 26 -20.66 -3.38 -16.73
CA TYR A 26 -21.98 -3.78 -17.18
C TYR A 26 -22.97 -3.92 -16.02
N GLN A 27 -24.26 -3.75 -16.32
CA GLN A 27 -25.32 -3.95 -15.34
C GLN A 27 -25.44 -5.42 -14.91
N GLU A 28 -25.35 -6.31 -15.88
CA GLU A 28 -25.47 -7.76 -15.77
C GLU A 28 -24.45 -8.40 -16.73
N ALA A 29 -24.18 -9.70 -16.57
CA ALA A 29 -23.38 -10.45 -17.53
C ALA A 29 -24.00 -10.34 -18.94
N ASN A 30 -23.24 -9.87 -19.94
CA ASN A 30 -23.71 -9.52 -21.29
C ASN A 30 -24.80 -8.42 -21.36
N GLY A 31 -25.01 -7.67 -20.27
CA GLY A 31 -26.06 -6.67 -20.17
C GLY A 31 -25.71 -5.30 -20.77
N LYS A 32 -26.42 -4.27 -20.31
CA LYS A 32 -26.15 -2.88 -20.72
C LYS A 32 -24.79 -2.40 -20.20
N ARG A 33 -24.01 -1.74 -21.06
CA ARG A 33 -22.80 -0.98 -20.68
C ARG A 33 -23.18 0.24 -19.85
N LEU A 34 -22.57 0.37 -18.68
CA LEU A 34 -22.89 1.42 -17.72
C LEU A 34 -21.77 2.44 -17.57
N ALA A 35 -20.51 2.01 -17.48
CA ALA A 35 -19.37 2.90 -17.25
C ALA A 35 -18.08 2.33 -17.85
N ARG A 36 -17.04 3.16 -17.87
CA ARG A 36 -15.68 2.76 -18.23
C ARG A 36 -14.80 2.71 -16.99
N LEU A 37 -14.16 1.58 -16.75
CA LEU A 37 -13.21 1.40 -15.67
C LEU A 37 -11.84 1.90 -16.11
N ALA A 38 -11.09 2.48 -15.17
CA ALA A 38 -9.72 2.90 -15.42
C ALA A 38 -8.76 1.73 -15.20
N ARG A 39 -7.73 1.62 -16.04
CA ARG A 39 -6.66 0.63 -15.82
C ARG A 39 -6.00 0.85 -14.44
N GLY A 40 -5.77 -0.24 -13.72
CA GLY A 40 -5.19 -0.25 -12.38
C GLY A 40 -6.20 -0.06 -11.26
N ALA A 41 -7.49 0.19 -11.57
CA ALA A 41 -8.54 0.23 -10.56
C ALA A 41 -8.63 -1.13 -9.85
N VAL A 42 -8.63 -1.12 -8.52
CA VAL A 42 -8.79 -2.32 -7.69
C VAL A 42 -10.20 -2.34 -7.13
N LEU A 43 -10.96 -3.37 -7.49
CA LEU A 43 -12.37 -3.52 -7.21
C LEU A 43 -12.61 -4.79 -6.40
N MET A 44 -13.63 -4.78 -5.56
CA MET A 44 -14.00 -5.93 -4.75
C MET A 44 -14.75 -6.94 -5.61
N ALA A 45 -14.38 -8.22 -5.49
CA ALA A 45 -15.06 -9.30 -6.20
C ALA A 45 -16.44 -9.57 -5.58
N GLY A 46 -17.42 -9.75 -6.44
CA GLY A 46 -18.68 -10.43 -6.14
C GLY A 46 -18.72 -11.81 -6.81
N ASP A 47 -19.93 -12.26 -7.13
CA ASP A 47 -20.14 -13.57 -7.74
C ASP A 47 -19.50 -13.67 -9.13
N ALA A 48 -19.00 -14.86 -9.46
CA ALA A 48 -18.46 -15.15 -10.79
C ALA A 48 -19.48 -15.96 -11.61
N GLN A 49 -19.62 -15.64 -12.89
CA GLN A 49 -20.53 -16.31 -13.80
C GLN A 49 -19.87 -16.53 -15.17
N GLY A 50 -19.33 -17.73 -15.41
CA GLY A 50 -18.59 -18.03 -16.64
C GLY A 50 -17.37 -17.12 -16.82
N ASN A 51 -17.32 -16.40 -17.95
CA ASN A 51 -16.28 -15.39 -18.22
C ASN A 51 -16.57 -14.02 -17.60
N TRP A 52 -17.67 -13.87 -16.87
CA TRP A 52 -18.04 -12.63 -16.22
C TRP A 52 -17.65 -12.66 -14.75
N GLN A 53 -17.10 -11.55 -14.27
CA GLN A 53 -16.79 -11.34 -12.87
C GLN A 53 -17.69 -10.23 -12.32
N GLY A 54 -18.48 -10.56 -11.31
CA GLY A 54 -19.20 -9.59 -10.50
C GLY A 54 -18.20 -8.75 -9.73
N LEU A 55 -18.41 -7.45 -9.71
CA LEU A 55 -17.55 -6.45 -9.10
C LEU A 55 -18.39 -5.44 -8.35
N ILE A 56 -17.86 -4.96 -7.22
CA ILE A 56 -18.39 -3.81 -6.50
C ILE A 56 -17.50 -2.62 -6.83
N LEU A 57 -18.06 -1.69 -7.59
CA LEU A 57 -17.46 -0.41 -7.94
C LEU A 57 -17.66 0.58 -6.79
N GLU A 58 -16.66 0.71 -5.94
CA GLU A 58 -16.65 1.60 -4.78
C GLU A 58 -15.69 2.78 -4.98
N GLY A 59 -16.06 3.95 -4.49
CA GLY A 59 -15.19 5.12 -4.53
C GLY A 59 -15.85 6.43 -4.14
N TRP A 60 -15.11 7.50 -4.35
CA TRP A 60 -15.47 8.87 -4.00
C TRP A 60 -15.80 9.67 -5.25
N ILE A 61 -16.96 10.32 -5.24
CA ILE A 61 -17.44 11.22 -6.28
C ILE A 61 -17.73 12.61 -5.70
N PHE A 62 -17.62 13.64 -6.53
CA PHE A 62 -17.87 15.01 -6.10
C PHE A 62 -19.36 15.23 -5.83
N ALA A 63 -19.70 15.82 -4.68
CA ALA A 63 -21.08 15.93 -4.20
C ALA A 63 -21.98 16.72 -5.14
N THR A 64 -21.46 17.76 -5.82
CA THR A 64 -22.25 18.58 -6.75
C THR A 64 -22.47 17.91 -8.11
N SER A 65 -21.83 16.76 -8.37
CA SER A 65 -21.94 16.03 -9.63
C SER A 65 -22.97 14.90 -9.56
N VAL A 66 -23.63 14.74 -8.42
CA VAL A 66 -24.67 13.74 -8.18
C VAL A 66 -25.91 14.42 -7.61
N GLY A 67 -27.07 13.90 -7.99
CA GLY A 67 -28.38 14.32 -7.48
C GLY A 67 -29.18 13.13 -6.96
N PRO A 68 -30.17 13.36 -6.07
CA PRO A 68 -31.06 12.30 -5.61
C PRO A 68 -31.84 11.69 -6.78
N THR A 69 -32.12 10.39 -6.71
CA THR A 69 -32.89 9.68 -7.74
C THR A 69 -34.07 8.91 -7.14
N PRO A 70 -35.25 8.90 -7.80
CA PRO A 70 -36.39 8.11 -7.33
C PRO A 70 -36.31 6.63 -7.75
N ARG A 71 -35.23 6.21 -8.43
CA ARG A 71 -35.09 4.84 -8.93
C ARG A 71 -34.82 3.87 -7.78
N ALA A 72 -35.67 2.86 -7.65
CA ALA A 72 -35.57 1.86 -6.60
C ALA A 72 -34.17 1.21 -6.56
N GLY A 73 -33.60 1.11 -5.36
CA GLY A 73 -32.29 0.50 -5.11
C GLY A 73 -31.09 1.45 -5.20
N PHE A 74 -31.29 2.73 -5.54
CA PHE A 74 -30.22 3.72 -5.65
C PHE A 74 -30.61 5.05 -5.01
N ASP A 75 -29.63 5.69 -4.37
CA ASP A 75 -29.84 6.98 -3.71
C ASP A 75 -29.48 8.15 -4.62
N LEU A 76 -28.54 7.94 -5.54
CA LEU A 76 -27.89 8.98 -6.32
C LEU A 76 -27.85 8.64 -7.81
N ALA A 77 -27.92 9.69 -8.64
CA ALA A 77 -27.63 9.63 -10.06
C ALA A 77 -26.59 10.70 -10.43
N VAL A 78 -25.65 10.37 -11.32
CA VAL A 78 -24.71 11.34 -11.88
C VAL A 78 -25.48 12.35 -12.73
N THR A 79 -25.37 13.63 -12.41
CA THR A 79 -26.06 14.72 -13.12
C THR A 79 -25.14 15.51 -14.03
N ARG A 80 -23.83 15.26 -13.97
CA ARG A 80 -22.84 16.01 -14.74
C ARG A 80 -22.58 15.36 -16.10
N ALA A 81 -22.71 16.15 -17.16
CA ALA A 81 -22.41 15.77 -18.53
C ALA A 81 -20.96 16.15 -18.93
N PRO A 82 -20.30 15.39 -19.83
CA PRO A 82 -20.76 14.11 -20.38
C PRO A 82 -20.48 12.92 -19.46
N GLU A 83 -19.45 13.03 -18.61
CA GLU A 83 -18.98 11.99 -17.70
C GLU A 83 -18.44 12.64 -16.40
N GLU A 84 -18.45 11.91 -15.29
CA GLU A 84 -17.83 12.28 -14.02
C GLU A 84 -16.83 11.20 -13.55
N ASN A 85 -15.84 11.60 -12.77
CA ASN A 85 -14.79 10.72 -12.28
C ASN A 85 -15.14 10.11 -10.90
N LEU A 86 -15.11 8.79 -10.81
CA LEU A 86 -15.10 8.06 -9.55
C LEU A 86 -13.67 7.74 -9.14
N ARG A 87 -13.31 8.02 -7.89
CA ARG A 87 -11.92 7.90 -7.39
C ARG A 87 -11.77 6.97 -6.21
N SER A 88 -10.58 6.41 -5.98
CA SER A 88 -10.30 5.53 -4.84
C SER A 88 -10.30 6.26 -3.48
N ALA A 89 -10.04 7.56 -3.48
CA ALA A 89 -10.06 8.44 -2.31
C ALA A 89 -10.45 9.85 -2.77
N PRO A 90 -10.79 10.78 -1.86
CA PRO A 90 -10.89 12.20 -2.20
C PRO A 90 -9.62 12.68 -2.91
N ALA A 91 -9.76 13.14 -4.17
CA ALA A 91 -8.63 13.49 -5.06
C ALA A 91 -7.60 12.36 -5.33
N GLY A 92 -7.96 11.10 -5.11
CA GLY A 92 -7.13 9.93 -5.36
C GLY A 92 -7.12 9.47 -6.82
N ALA A 93 -6.61 8.26 -7.04
CA ALA A 93 -6.55 7.62 -8.36
C ALA A 93 -7.95 7.43 -8.95
N LEU A 94 -8.04 7.46 -10.28
CA LEU A 94 -9.28 7.23 -11.02
C LEU A 94 -9.64 5.73 -10.96
N ASN A 95 -10.86 5.42 -10.51
CA ASN A 95 -11.41 4.06 -10.56
C ASN A 95 -12.26 3.87 -11.82
N ALA A 96 -13.09 4.86 -12.17
CA ALA A 96 -13.97 4.79 -13.33
C ALA A 96 -14.41 6.18 -13.82
N LYS A 97 -14.83 6.25 -15.08
CA LYS A 97 -15.59 7.36 -15.66
C LYS A 97 -17.06 6.97 -15.78
N LEU A 98 -17.92 7.74 -15.14
CA LEU A 98 -19.34 7.48 -15.01
C LEU A 98 -20.12 8.44 -15.92
N PRO A 99 -20.91 7.96 -16.89
CA PRO A 99 -21.72 8.84 -17.73
C PRO A 99 -22.87 9.48 -16.93
N GLU A 100 -23.43 10.55 -17.48
CA GLU A 100 -24.67 11.14 -16.98
C GLU A 100 -25.80 10.09 -16.85
N GLY A 101 -26.55 10.14 -15.75
CA GLY A 101 -27.61 9.19 -15.43
C GLY A 101 -27.13 7.86 -14.82
N PHE A 102 -25.83 7.69 -14.57
CA PHE A 102 -25.30 6.53 -13.85
C PHE A 102 -25.80 6.53 -12.40
N LEU A 103 -26.38 5.41 -11.96
CA LEU A 103 -26.98 5.26 -10.63
C LEU A 103 -25.97 4.73 -9.61
N LEU A 104 -26.05 5.21 -8.38
CA LEU A 104 -25.12 4.96 -7.28
C LEU A 104 -25.88 4.79 -5.97
N SER A 105 -25.41 3.88 -5.12
CA SER A 105 -25.86 3.77 -3.73
C SER A 105 -24.89 4.54 -2.84
N ARG A 106 -25.43 5.31 -1.90
CA ARG A 106 -24.65 6.12 -0.98
C ARG A 106 -24.18 5.25 0.19
N VAL A 107 -22.88 5.29 0.48
CA VAL A 107 -22.27 4.55 1.60
C VAL A 107 -22.06 5.48 2.78
N ALA A 108 -21.45 6.64 2.54
CA ALA A 108 -21.14 7.63 3.57
C ALA A 108 -20.94 9.02 2.94
N GLU A 109 -21.09 10.06 3.76
CA GLU A 109 -20.66 11.41 3.39
C GLU A 109 -19.20 11.65 3.79
N GLY A 110 -18.45 12.34 2.95
CA GLY A 110 -17.07 12.70 3.26
C GLY A 110 -17.00 13.78 4.32
N SER A 111 -15.95 13.75 5.14
CA SER A 111 -15.73 14.67 6.28
C SER A 111 -15.71 16.16 5.92
N SER A 112 -15.64 16.50 4.62
CA SER A 112 -15.62 17.88 4.11
C SER A 112 -16.87 18.28 3.32
N GLY A 113 -17.89 17.41 3.23
CA GLY A 113 -19.14 17.65 2.48
C GLY A 113 -19.00 17.73 0.95
N ARG A 114 -17.76 17.89 0.43
CA ARG A 114 -17.48 18.00 -1.01
C ARG A 114 -17.45 16.66 -1.74
N TRP A 115 -17.31 15.57 -1.01
CA TRP A 115 -17.17 14.22 -1.55
C TRP A 115 -18.22 13.31 -0.93
N VAL A 116 -18.77 12.42 -1.75
CA VAL A 116 -19.69 11.38 -1.31
C VAL A 116 -19.05 10.04 -1.60
N HIS A 117 -19.07 9.15 -0.62
CA HIS A 117 -18.65 7.79 -0.77
C HIS A 117 -19.81 6.97 -1.32
N VAL A 118 -19.59 6.32 -2.46
CA VAL A 118 -20.62 5.64 -3.22
C VAL A 118 -20.16 4.25 -3.63
N MET A 119 -21.11 3.36 -3.84
CA MET A 119 -20.86 2.05 -4.39
C MET A 119 -21.89 1.67 -5.46
N ARG A 120 -21.50 0.74 -6.35
CA ARG A 120 -22.42 0.08 -7.28
C ARG A 120 -21.93 -1.32 -7.63
N SER A 121 -22.80 -2.31 -7.56
CA SER A 121 -22.55 -3.64 -8.10
C SER A 121 -22.73 -3.69 -9.63
N GLY A 122 -21.93 -4.50 -10.30
CA GLY A 122 -22.03 -4.76 -11.73
C GLY A 122 -21.02 -5.81 -12.17
N TRP A 123 -20.80 -5.91 -13.47
CA TRP A 123 -20.04 -7.00 -14.07
C TRP A 123 -18.98 -6.47 -15.02
N ALA A 124 -17.85 -7.17 -15.12
CA ALA A 124 -16.86 -6.94 -16.18
C ALA A 124 -16.35 -8.28 -16.72
N ASP A 125 -15.77 -8.23 -17.91
CA ASP A 125 -15.17 -9.41 -18.54
C ASP A 125 -13.92 -9.82 -17.75
N ARG A 126 -13.80 -11.09 -17.41
CA ARG A 126 -12.67 -11.61 -16.64
C ARG A 126 -11.34 -11.45 -17.37
N ASN A 127 -11.33 -11.35 -18.70
CA ASN A 127 -10.11 -11.09 -19.48
C ASN A 127 -9.55 -9.68 -19.26
N ASP A 128 -10.39 -8.74 -18.84
CA ASP A 128 -9.98 -7.37 -18.51
C ASP A 128 -9.57 -7.22 -17.03
N LEU A 129 -9.52 -8.34 -16.28
CA LEU A 129 -9.33 -8.36 -14.84
C LEU A 129 -8.24 -9.36 -14.43
N GLU A 130 -7.48 -8.98 -13.41
CA GLU A 130 -6.49 -9.84 -12.79
C GLU A 130 -6.83 -10.05 -11.30
N PRO A 131 -6.93 -11.30 -10.80
CA PRO A 131 -7.16 -11.56 -9.39
C PRO A 131 -5.95 -11.10 -8.55
N VAL A 132 -6.22 -10.32 -7.52
CA VAL A 132 -5.22 -9.90 -6.53
C VAL A 132 -5.26 -10.91 -5.37
N ALA A 133 -4.19 -11.70 -5.23
CA ALA A 133 -4.12 -12.74 -4.21
C ALA A 133 -4.27 -12.16 -2.79
N GLN A 134 -5.21 -12.71 -2.03
CA GLN A 134 -5.30 -12.51 -0.58
C GLN A 134 -4.27 -13.42 0.08
N VAL A 135 -3.26 -12.87 0.76
CA VAL A 135 -2.32 -13.67 1.57
C VAL A 135 -3.08 -14.18 2.80
N ALA A 136 -3.66 -15.38 2.66
CA ALA A 136 -4.27 -16.11 3.76
C ALA A 136 -3.15 -16.70 4.64
N GLY A 137 -3.08 -16.25 5.90
CA GLY A 137 -2.18 -16.81 6.90
C GLY A 137 -2.64 -18.20 7.34
N SER A 138 -2.13 -19.25 6.70
CA SER A 138 -2.27 -20.61 7.19
C SER A 138 -1.23 -20.85 8.30
N ARG A 139 -1.64 -20.71 9.56
CA ARG A 139 -0.87 -21.11 10.73
C ARG A 139 -1.27 -22.55 11.09
N THR A 140 -0.51 -23.55 10.65
CA THR A 140 -0.48 -24.85 11.35
C THR A 140 0.51 -24.70 12.48
N ALA A 141 -0.02 -24.61 13.70
CA ALA A 141 0.77 -24.58 14.92
C ALA A 141 1.37 -25.98 15.17
N ALA A 142 2.68 -26.11 15.00
CA ALA A 142 3.45 -27.05 15.81
C ALA A 142 3.87 -26.26 17.06
N SER A 143 3.20 -26.54 18.18
CA SER A 143 3.69 -26.13 19.49
C SER A 143 4.89 -27.00 19.83
N ASP A 144 6.08 -26.42 19.78
CA ASP A 144 7.15 -26.82 20.68
C ASP A 144 6.90 -26.15 22.03
N SER A 145 6.85 -26.95 23.08
CA SER A 145 6.99 -26.49 24.46
C SER A 145 8.14 -27.24 25.10
N ASP A 146 8.88 -26.44 25.86
CA ASP A 146 10.24 -26.58 26.31
C ASP A 146 10.48 -27.68 27.37
N SER A 147 11.76 -27.96 27.56
CA SER A 147 12.46 -29.03 28.26
C SER A 147 12.21 -29.14 29.78
N ALA A 148 12.19 -30.36 30.33
CA ALA A 148 12.67 -30.68 31.68
C ALA A 148 12.98 -32.19 31.83
N GLU A 149 14.21 -32.47 32.26
CA GLU A 149 14.86 -33.75 32.50
C GLU A 149 14.46 -34.33 33.87
N VAL A 150 13.86 -35.53 33.91
CA VAL A 150 13.87 -36.45 35.08
C VAL A 150 13.84 -37.91 34.57
N GLU A 151 14.55 -38.76 35.30
CA GLU A 151 15.14 -40.07 35.01
C GLU A 151 14.19 -41.31 35.02
N ALA A 152 14.38 -42.20 34.01
CA ALA A 152 14.19 -43.67 33.82
C ALA A 152 13.10 -44.51 34.57
N PRO A 153 12.53 -45.60 33.94
CA PRO A 153 13.22 -46.90 33.73
C PRO A 153 12.94 -47.62 32.36
N PRO A 154 13.67 -48.73 32.04
CA PRO A 154 13.72 -49.36 30.70
C PRO A 154 12.62 -50.42 30.43
N PRO A 155 12.40 -50.85 29.17
CA PRO A 155 11.39 -51.85 28.82
C PRO A 155 11.85 -53.30 29.09
N PRO A 156 10.95 -54.20 29.53
CA PRO A 156 11.24 -55.63 29.63
C PRO A 156 11.11 -56.39 28.28
N PRO A 157 11.86 -57.49 28.08
CA PRO A 157 11.85 -58.35 26.88
C PRO A 157 10.74 -59.44 26.89
N PRO A 158 10.45 -60.13 25.76
CA PRO A 158 9.39 -61.14 25.66
C PRO A 158 9.88 -62.56 26.01
N PRO A 159 8.98 -63.50 26.37
CA PRO A 159 8.98 -64.79 25.64
C PRO A 159 7.63 -65.54 25.48
N ALA A 160 7.52 -66.15 24.29
CA ALA A 160 7.17 -67.55 23.98
C ALA A 160 5.72 -68.13 24.09
N THR A 161 5.25 -68.53 22.89
CA THR A 161 4.60 -69.81 22.51
C THR A 161 3.30 -70.27 23.16
N SER A 162 2.26 -70.48 22.32
CA SER A 162 1.45 -71.71 22.25
C SER A 162 0.46 -71.65 21.06
N THR A 163 0.74 -72.43 20.02
CA THR A 163 -0.26 -72.97 19.06
C THR A 163 -0.65 -74.37 19.59
N PRO A 164 -1.88 -74.90 19.38
CA PRO A 164 -2.22 -75.58 18.12
C PRO A 164 -3.62 -75.27 17.55
N ALA A 165 -3.71 -75.52 16.23
CA ALA A 165 -4.84 -75.51 15.29
C ALA A 165 -5.84 -76.70 15.56
N PRO A 166 -6.83 -77.11 14.70
CA PRO A 166 -6.94 -76.82 13.25
C PRO A 166 -8.35 -76.83 12.58
N LEU A 167 -8.31 -76.76 11.23
CA LEU A 167 -9.31 -77.16 10.21
C LEU A 167 -10.46 -76.15 9.96
N THR A 168 -10.66 -75.61 8.75
CA THR A 168 -11.00 -76.37 7.52
C THR A 168 -10.86 -75.47 6.26
N ARG A 169 -10.35 -76.06 5.17
CA ARG A 169 -10.41 -75.64 3.74
C ARG A 169 -11.22 -76.74 3.00
N PRO A 170 -11.62 -76.69 1.70
CA PRO A 170 -11.12 -75.86 0.59
C PRO A 170 -12.11 -75.47 -0.55
N GLY A 171 -11.58 -74.73 -1.54
CA GLY A 171 -12.03 -74.72 -2.95
C GLY A 171 -12.11 -73.30 -3.53
N GLY A 172 -11.50 -72.92 -4.66
CA GLY A 172 -10.63 -73.57 -5.64
C GLY A 172 -10.29 -72.57 -6.77
N SER A 173 -9.17 -72.79 -7.48
CA SER A 173 -8.83 -72.55 -8.92
C SER A 173 -9.45 -71.36 -9.70
N VAL A 174 -8.82 -70.65 -10.65
CA VAL A 174 -7.62 -70.78 -11.51
C VAL A 174 -7.47 -69.42 -12.28
N ALA A 175 -6.26 -68.85 -12.36
CA ALA A 175 -5.40 -68.68 -13.56
C ALA A 175 -5.90 -67.81 -14.76
N GLY A 176 -5.08 -66.84 -15.19
CA GLY A 176 -4.97 -66.46 -16.61
C GLY A 176 -4.55 -65.00 -16.97
N GLY A 177 -3.31 -64.83 -17.49
CA GLY A 177 -2.92 -63.88 -18.57
C GLY A 177 -2.60 -62.41 -18.20
N HIS A 178 -1.33 -61.98 -18.07
CA HIS A 178 -0.38 -61.54 -19.11
C HIS A 178 -0.85 -60.38 -20.03
N THR A 179 -0.26 -59.18 -19.88
CA THR A 179 0.56 -58.51 -20.90
C THR A 179 1.28 -57.28 -20.32
N THR A 180 2.50 -57.08 -20.79
CA THR A 180 3.51 -56.09 -20.38
C THR A 180 3.63 -54.93 -21.38
N SER A 181 3.95 -53.73 -20.85
CA SER A 181 4.58 -52.49 -21.40
C SER A 181 5.55 -52.66 -22.60
N PRO A 182 6.10 -51.63 -23.32
CA PRO A 182 6.59 -50.31 -22.81
C PRO A 182 6.74 -49.08 -23.79
N GLY A 183 7.16 -47.92 -23.25
CA GLY A 183 8.11 -46.96 -23.89
C GLY A 183 7.56 -45.59 -24.33
N ALA A 184 8.29 -44.48 -24.35
CA ALA A 184 9.60 -44.07 -23.82
C ALA A 184 9.78 -42.54 -24.09
N GLY A 185 10.46 -41.82 -23.18
CA GLY A 185 11.49 -40.80 -23.44
C GLY A 185 11.25 -39.53 -24.30
N SER A 186 11.27 -38.37 -23.63
CA SER A 186 11.70 -36.99 -24.01
C SER A 186 12.82 -36.85 -25.08
N PRO A 187 12.99 -35.71 -25.82
CA PRO A 187 13.36 -34.39 -25.24
C PRO A 187 12.95 -33.07 -25.97
N ASP A 188 13.33 -31.96 -25.32
CA ASP A 188 13.18 -30.51 -25.56
C ASP A 188 13.23 -29.94 -27.00
N THR A 189 12.48 -28.85 -27.21
CA THR A 189 13.02 -27.63 -27.85
C THR A 189 12.35 -26.39 -27.24
N GLY A 190 13.18 -25.56 -26.62
CA GLY A 190 12.77 -24.43 -25.79
C GLY A 190 12.06 -23.30 -26.53
N LEU A 191 11.01 -22.80 -25.91
CA LEU A 191 10.58 -21.41 -26.03
C LEU A 191 10.85 -20.76 -24.68
N THR A 192 12.01 -20.11 -24.54
CA THR A 192 12.22 -19.06 -23.55
C THR A 192 11.25 -17.92 -23.85
N THR A 193 10.00 -18.06 -23.39
CA THR A 193 9.07 -16.94 -23.30
C THR A 193 9.49 -16.14 -22.08
N THR A 194 10.37 -15.17 -22.30
CA THR A 194 10.69 -14.15 -21.29
C THR A 194 9.37 -13.47 -20.92
N ALA A 195 8.85 -13.78 -19.74
CA ALA A 195 7.66 -13.13 -19.21
C ALA A 195 7.86 -11.60 -19.24
N PRO A 196 6.81 -10.81 -19.55
CA PRO A 196 6.93 -9.36 -19.53
C PRO A 196 7.33 -8.91 -18.12
N VAL A 197 8.55 -8.42 -17.98
CA VAL A 197 9.12 -7.92 -16.73
C VAL A 197 8.34 -6.66 -16.34
N ASP A 198 7.68 -6.66 -15.19
CA ASP A 198 7.15 -5.42 -14.61
C ASP A 198 8.34 -4.53 -14.24
N PRO A 199 8.60 -3.42 -14.94
CA PRO A 199 9.78 -2.59 -14.70
C PRO A 199 9.72 -1.86 -13.35
N THR A 200 8.55 -1.89 -12.68
CA THR A 200 8.34 -1.30 -11.36
C THR A 200 8.56 -2.30 -10.23
N ARG A 201 8.60 -3.60 -10.50
CA ARG A 201 8.89 -4.63 -9.49
C ARG A 201 10.31 -5.13 -9.71
N VAL A 202 11.18 -4.83 -8.76
CA VAL A 202 12.59 -5.23 -8.82
C VAL A 202 12.93 -6.03 -7.57
N GLU A 203 13.97 -6.84 -7.65
CA GLU A 203 14.54 -7.49 -6.48
C GLU A 203 16.00 -7.06 -6.30
N SER A 204 16.47 -7.08 -5.06
CA SER A 204 17.88 -6.85 -4.76
C SER A 204 18.73 -8.03 -5.28
N ALA A 205 19.56 -7.79 -6.30
CA ALA A 205 20.43 -8.82 -6.87
C ALA A 205 21.45 -9.42 -5.87
N ARG A 206 21.79 -8.65 -4.84
CA ARG A 206 22.72 -9.03 -3.77
C ARG A 206 22.36 -8.29 -2.50
N ARG A 207 22.93 -8.72 -1.39
CA ARG A 207 22.84 -7.98 -0.12
C ARG A 207 23.34 -6.56 -0.35
N THR A 208 22.49 -5.57 -0.14
CA THR A 208 22.78 -4.16 -0.44
C THR A 208 22.20 -3.25 0.62
N VAL A 209 22.80 -2.07 0.80
CA VAL A 209 22.33 -1.08 1.77
C VAL A 209 21.18 -0.28 1.15
N LEU A 210 20.06 -0.19 1.86
CA LEU A 210 18.96 0.73 1.56
C LEU A 210 19.27 2.08 2.19
N TYR A 211 19.07 3.17 1.45
CA TYR A 211 19.33 4.53 1.92
C TYR A 211 18.02 5.31 2.06
N ARG A 212 17.95 6.23 3.03
CA ARG A 212 16.74 7.07 3.24
C ARG A 212 16.52 8.09 2.12
N ALA A 213 17.57 8.45 1.39
CA ALA A 213 17.57 9.28 0.18
C ALA A 213 18.95 9.12 -0.52
N PRO A 214 19.09 9.62 -1.77
CA PRO A 214 20.35 9.55 -2.51
C PRO A 214 21.55 10.07 -1.72
N GLU A 215 22.64 9.30 -1.69
CA GLU A 215 23.87 9.58 -0.91
C GLU A 215 23.64 9.84 0.59
N GLY A 216 22.57 9.27 1.12
CA GLY A 216 22.11 9.55 2.46
C GLY A 216 22.59 8.61 3.55
N GLN A 217 21.94 8.72 4.71
CA GLN A 217 22.13 7.76 5.79
C GLN A 217 21.51 6.39 5.41
N PRO A 218 22.21 5.28 5.70
CA PRO A 218 21.64 3.94 5.61
C PRO A 218 20.34 3.82 6.43
N ALA A 219 19.29 3.33 5.79
CA ALA A 219 18.05 2.92 6.43
C ALA A 219 18.12 1.49 6.96
N GLY A 220 18.92 0.63 6.32
CA GLY A 220 19.08 -0.77 6.67
C GLY A 220 19.74 -1.55 5.54
N THR A 221 19.78 -2.88 5.67
CA THR A 221 20.34 -3.77 4.65
C THR A 221 19.22 -4.63 4.07
N LEU A 222 19.14 -4.66 2.75
CA LEU A 222 18.28 -5.56 2.00
C LEU A 222 18.97 -6.91 1.86
N ALA A 223 18.26 -7.98 2.18
CA ALA A 223 18.68 -9.33 1.82
C ALA A 223 18.70 -9.48 0.28
N PRO A 224 19.46 -10.44 -0.27
CA PRO A 224 19.29 -10.83 -1.68
C PRO A 224 17.84 -11.26 -1.95
N SER A 225 17.35 -11.00 -3.16
CA SER A 225 15.98 -11.31 -3.61
C SER A 225 14.87 -10.66 -2.77
N ALA A 226 15.18 -9.57 -2.06
CA ALA A 226 14.16 -8.80 -1.35
C ALA A 226 13.29 -8.06 -2.39
N PRO A 227 11.96 -8.25 -2.38
CA PRO A 227 11.08 -7.62 -3.34
C PRO A 227 10.95 -6.13 -3.03
N LEU A 228 11.11 -5.31 -4.06
CA LEU A 228 11.06 -3.85 -4.01
C LEU A 228 10.14 -3.34 -5.10
N ARG A 229 9.49 -2.21 -4.83
CA ARG A 229 8.70 -1.49 -5.82
C ARG A 229 9.35 -0.16 -6.16
N VAL A 230 9.71 0.05 -7.43
CA VAL A 230 10.30 1.29 -7.91
C VAL A 230 9.23 2.39 -7.93
N LEU A 231 9.50 3.47 -7.22
CA LEU A 231 8.70 4.68 -7.18
C LEU A 231 9.22 5.77 -8.13
N GLY A 232 10.49 5.71 -8.50
CA GLY A 232 11.12 6.67 -9.42
C GLY A 232 12.63 6.48 -9.52
N LYS A 233 13.25 7.12 -10.51
CA LYS A 233 14.70 7.09 -10.74
C LYS A 233 15.26 8.52 -10.77
N SER A 234 16.44 8.72 -10.19
CA SER A 234 17.15 10.01 -10.15
C SER A 234 18.66 9.76 -10.19
N GLY A 235 19.27 9.92 -11.36
CA GLY A 235 20.68 9.55 -11.59
C GLY A 235 20.90 8.05 -11.37
N GLU A 236 21.95 7.69 -10.63
CA GLU A 236 22.28 6.32 -10.22
C GLU A 236 21.34 5.75 -9.14
N TRP A 237 20.37 6.55 -8.66
CA TRP A 237 19.51 6.18 -7.54
C TRP A 237 18.12 5.77 -8.00
N THR A 238 17.65 4.64 -7.50
CA THR A 238 16.27 4.18 -7.67
C THR A 238 15.55 4.31 -6.33
N ARG A 239 14.49 5.14 -6.29
CA ARG A 239 13.61 5.22 -5.13
C ARG A 239 12.75 3.98 -5.12
N VAL A 240 12.81 3.23 -4.03
CA VAL A 240 12.06 1.98 -3.87
C VAL A 240 11.19 2.02 -2.62
N GLU A 241 10.02 1.41 -2.70
CA GLU A 241 9.18 1.00 -1.58
C GLU A 241 9.52 -0.46 -1.26
N LEU A 242 9.78 -0.75 0.02
CA LEU A 242 10.02 -2.09 0.50
C LEU A 242 8.73 -2.62 1.11
N GLU A 243 8.30 -3.81 0.68
CA GLU A 243 7.23 -4.55 1.32
C GLU A 243 7.83 -5.49 2.35
N GLY A 244 7.39 -5.39 3.61
CA GLY A 244 7.94 -6.20 4.69
C GLY A 244 7.09 -6.13 5.95
N TRP A 245 7.29 -7.11 6.82
CA TRP A 245 6.63 -7.19 8.12
C TRP A 245 7.62 -6.81 9.21
N VAL A 246 7.19 -5.91 10.10
CA VAL A 246 7.93 -5.52 11.31
C VAL A 246 7.02 -5.71 12.50
N ARG A 247 7.57 -6.07 13.66
CA ARG A 247 6.77 -6.28 14.87
C ARG A 247 6.14 -4.96 15.30
N SER A 248 4.86 -4.99 15.65
CA SER A 248 4.13 -3.77 16.02
C SER A 248 4.71 -3.07 17.25
N GLY A 249 5.34 -3.81 18.18
CA GLY A 249 6.02 -3.23 19.35
C GLY A 249 7.29 -2.45 19.01
N ASP A 250 7.88 -2.68 17.83
CA ASP A 250 9.06 -1.97 17.33
C ASP A 250 8.68 -0.74 16.49
N LEU A 251 7.37 -0.49 16.30
CA LEU A 251 6.83 0.63 15.56
C LEU A 251 6.43 1.78 16.50
N GLN A 252 6.89 2.98 16.21
CA GLN A 252 6.40 4.20 16.85
C GLN A 252 5.40 4.91 15.94
N ILE A 253 4.19 5.13 16.46
CA ILE A 253 3.16 5.90 15.77
C ILE A 253 3.62 7.37 15.71
N ALA A 254 3.59 7.96 14.52
CA ALA A 254 3.85 9.39 14.37
C ALA A 254 2.86 10.18 15.24
N PRO A 255 3.30 11.23 15.97
CA PRO A 255 2.39 12.03 16.78
C PRO A 255 1.21 12.54 15.93
N PRO A 256 -0.03 12.53 16.45
CA PRO A 256 -1.19 12.96 15.70
C PRO A 256 -1.01 14.40 15.20
N GLY A 257 -1.25 14.61 13.91
CA GLY A 257 -1.08 15.90 13.25
C GLY A 257 0.36 16.24 12.83
N VAL A 258 1.34 15.35 13.06
CA VAL A 258 2.73 15.53 12.62
C VAL A 258 3.06 14.55 11.48
N LEU A 259 3.30 15.09 10.29
CA LEU A 259 3.76 14.30 9.16
C LEU A 259 5.24 13.92 9.33
N VAL A 260 5.54 12.63 9.16
CA VAL A 260 6.91 12.08 9.20
C VAL A 260 7.21 11.48 7.83
N GLY A 261 8.43 11.66 7.34
CA GLY A 261 8.87 11.07 6.05
C GLY A 261 8.52 11.88 4.80
N VAL A 262 7.94 13.07 4.94
CA VAL A 262 7.74 14.01 3.82
C VAL A 262 9.10 14.55 3.38
N THR A 263 9.37 14.53 2.07
CA THR A 263 10.62 15.07 1.50
C THR A 263 10.51 16.57 1.22
N ALA A 264 11.61 17.33 1.19
CA ALA A 264 11.53 18.73 0.75
C ALA A 264 11.19 18.83 -0.74
N ALA A 265 11.60 17.85 -1.55
CA ALA A 265 11.17 17.74 -2.94
C ALA A 265 9.65 17.60 -3.08
N GLU A 266 9.03 16.72 -2.31
CA GLU A 266 7.57 16.52 -2.32
C GLU A 266 6.81 17.76 -1.84
N LEU A 267 7.31 18.41 -0.79
CA LEU A 267 6.72 19.64 -0.29
C LEU A 267 6.82 20.81 -1.28
N ARG A 268 7.86 20.84 -2.13
CA ARG A 268 7.98 21.80 -3.25
C ARG A 268 7.11 21.44 -4.46
N ALA A 269 6.84 20.15 -4.68
CA ALA A 269 6.00 19.68 -5.77
C ALA A 269 4.53 20.05 -5.52
N ASP A 270 4.05 19.86 -4.28
CA ASP A 270 2.66 20.11 -3.88
C ASP A 270 2.56 21.10 -2.69
N PRO A 271 3.01 22.36 -2.83
CA PRO A 271 3.14 23.28 -1.69
C PRO A 271 1.80 23.61 -1.01
N GLN A 272 0.69 23.65 -1.76
CA GLN A 272 -0.63 23.94 -1.22
C GLN A 272 -1.17 22.82 -0.34
N ARG A 273 -0.79 21.57 -0.59
CA ARG A 273 -1.21 20.40 0.21
C ARG A 273 -0.60 20.44 1.61
N TYR A 274 0.64 20.90 1.70
CA TYR A 274 1.42 20.85 2.93
C TYR A 274 1.36 22.14 3.74
N ALA A 275 0.93 23.26 3.15
CA ALA A 275 0.77 24.52 3.87
C ALA A 275 -0.09 24.37 5.14
N GLY A 276 0.42 24.86 6.27
CA GLY A 276 -0.21 24.76 7.58
C GLY A 276 -0.06 23.42 8.29
N GLN A 277 0.40 22.37 7.61
CA GLN A 277 0.65 21.08 8.25
C GLN A 277 1.90 21.11 9.11
N VAL A 278 1.95 20.28 10.15
CA VAL A 278 3.13 20.12 10.99
C VAL A 278 3.91 18.92 10.48
N LEU A 279 5.22 19.07 10.36
CA LEU A 279 6.13 18.02 9.93
C LEU A 279 7.27 17.86 10.92
N ARG A 280 7.87 16.66 10.91
CA ARG A 280 9.10 16.36 11.66
C ARG A 280 10.21 16.02 10.69
N TRP A 281 11.27 16.83 10.70
CA TRP A 281 12.42 16.71 9.82
C TRP A 281 13.72 16.66 10.61
N THR A 282 14.66 15.87 10.13
CA THR A 282 16.05 15.93 10.56
C THR A 282 16.79 16.89 9.63
N LEU A 283 17.38 17.95 10.17
CA LEU A 283 18.05 19.00 9.42
C LEU A 283 19.50 19.13 9.89
N GLN A 284 20.38 19.56 9.00
CA GLN A 284 21.72 20.00 9.35
C GLN A 284 21.71 21.52 9.53
N PHE A 285 21.97 21.98 10.75
CA PHE A 285 22.07 23.40 11.10
C PHE A 285 23.26 24.03 10.35
N ILE A 286 23.08 25.20 9.72
CA ILE A 286 24.19 25.96 9.11
C ILE A 286 24.47 27.22 9.91
N SER A 287 23.47 28.11 10.01
CA SER A 287 23.62 29.38 10.71
C SER A 287 22.26 30.00 11.02
N LEU A 288 22.23 30.89 12.01
CA LEU A 288 21.14 31.84 12.19
C LEU A 288 21.36 33.06 11.29
N GLN A 289 20.27 33.57 10.73
CA GLN A 289 20.26 34.73 9.84
C GLN A 289 19.03 35.59 10.12
N LYS A 290 19.02 36.84 9.66
CA LYS A 290 17.85 37.72 9.71
C LYS A 290 17.20 37.83 8.33
N ALA A 291 15.87 37.78 8.29
CA ALA A 291 15.11 38.00 7.07
C ALA A 291 15.32 39.45 6.59
N ASP A 292 15.67 39.57 5.31
CA ASP A 292 15.84 40.83 4.59
C ASP A 292 14.61 41.09 3.70
N GLU A 293 14.58 42.25 3.04
CA GLU A 293 13.46 42.64 2.16
C GLU A 293 13.29 41.74 0.93
N LEU A 294 14.31 40.93 0.58
CA LEU A 294 14.25 40.00 -0.54
C LEU A 294 13.53 38.68 -0.19
N ARG A 295 13.07 38.51 1.07
CA ARG A 295 12.34 37.34 1.56
C ARG A 295 10.97 37.71 2.12
N PRO A 296 10.02 38.16 1.28
CA PRO A 296 8.68 38.59 1.73
C PRO A 296 7.85 37.48 2.40
N GLU A 297 8.25 36.21 2.24
CA GLU A 297 7.59 35.05 2.83
C GLU A 297 7.90 34.88 4.33
N MET A 298 8.87 35.64 4.84
CA MET A 298 9.21 35.70 6.26
C MET A 298 8.83 37.06 6.83
N PRO A 299 8.48 37.16 8.13
CA PRO A 299 8.29 38.46 8.76
C PRO A 299 9.59 39.28 8.68
N SER A 300 9.48 40.58 8.37
CA SER A 300 10.63 41.46 8.23
C SER A 300 11.48 41.47 9.51
N GLY A 301 12.80 41.31 9.36
CA GLY A 301 13.73 41.25 10.48
C GLY A 301 13.66 39.99 11.35
N ALA A 302 12.81 39.00 11.01
CA ALA A 302 12.71 37.76 11.76
C ALA A 302 14.00 36.96 11.69
N THR A 303 14.42 36.40 12.82
CA THR A 303 15.51 35.44 12.86
C THR A 303 15.03 34.12 12.26
N TYR A 304 15.79 33.57 11.32
CA TYR A 304 15.55 32.26 10.76
C TYR A 304 16.81 31.40 10.83
N LEU A 305 16.58 30.10 10.96
CA LEU A 305 17.56 29.05 10.84
C LEU A 305 17.72 28.73 9.35
N LEU A 306 18.94 28.90 8.85
CA LEU A 306 19.38 28.32 7.59
C LEU A 306 19.86 26.89 7.86
N ALA A 307 19.23 25.92 7.22
CA ALA A 307 19.58 24.51 7.37
C ALA A 307 19.60 23.76 6.03
N ARG A 308 20.25 22.60 6.01
CA ARG A 308 20.15 21.63 4.91
C ARG A 308 19.23 20.48 5.32
N GLY A 309 18.41 20.00 4.40
CA GLY A 309 17.56 18.84 4.64
C GLY A 309 16.17 18.96 4.03
N PRO A 310 15.23 18.10 4.44
CA PRO A 310 15.38 17.03 5.43
C PRO A 310 16.45 16.03 5.01
N LEU A 311 17.36 15.69 5.92
CA LEU A 311 18.38 14.71 5.65
C LEU A 311 17.72 13.40 5.21
N PRO A 312 18.22 12.78 4.14
CA PRO A 312 19.50 13.06 3.49
C PRO A 312 19.51 14.05 2.30
N GLU A 313 18.41 14.73 2.03
CA GLU A 313 18.38 15.76 0.99
C GLU A 313 19.37 16.88 1.32
N ARG A 314 20.09 17.37 0.31
CA ARG A 314 21.06 18.48 0.45
C ARG A 314 20.44 19.85 0.14
N GLY A 315 19.12 19.92 -0.04
CA GLY A 315 18.41 21.16 -0.31
C GLY A 315 18.47 22.12 0.89
N PHE A 316 18.39 23.42 0.61
CA PHE A 316 18.30 24.43 1.67
C PHE A 316 16.85 24.58 2.13
N VAL A 317 16.69 24.71 3.45
CA VAL A 317 15.41 24.97 4.11
C VAL A 317 15.59 26.17 5.02
N TYR A 318 14.56 27.02 5.06
CA TYR A 318 14.50 28.14 5.98
C TYR A 318 13.47 27.85 7.07
N VAL A 319 13.87 27.98 8.33
CA VAL A 319 12.96 27.77 9.46
C VAL A 319 12.91 29.06 10.28
N VAL A 320 11.78 29.74 10.30
CA VAL A 320 11.56 30.94 11.12
C VAL A 320 11.60 30.54 12.60
N VAL A 321 12.41 31.25 13.39
CA VAL A 321 12.71 30.91 14.79
C VAL A 321 11.96 31.87 15.71
N PRO A 322 11.06 31.37 16.58
CA PRO A 322 10.48 32.16 17.65
C PRO A 322 11.54 32.72 18.58
N GLU A 323 11.31 33.93 19.09
CA GLU A 323 12.24 34.62 20.01
C GLU A 323 12.63 33.77 21.21
N ALA A 324 11.67 33.05 21.80
CA ALA A 324 11.87 32.16 22.94
C ALA A 324 12.86 31.00 22.68
N LYS A 325 13.13 30.65 21.42
CA LYS A 325 14.03 29.55 21.04
C LYS A 325 15.39 30.01 20.53
N ARG A 326 15.61 31.32 20.33
CA ARG A 326 16.89 31.83 19.82
C ARG A 326 18.09 31.43 20.68
N PRO A 327 18.06 31.54 22.04
CA PRO A 327 19.21 31.18 22.86
C PRO A 327 19.59 29.70 22.71
N GLN A 328 18.60 28.82 22.53
CA GLN A 328 18.84 27.40 22.29
C GLN A 328 19.59 27.19 20.97
N LEU A 329 19.21 27.87 19.89
CA LEU A 329 19.89 27.72 18.59
C LEU A 329 21.26 28.39 18.54
N GLU A 330 21.46 29.47 19.29
CA GLU A 330 22.77 30.13 19.42
C GLU A 330 23.82 29.23 20.09
N SER A 331 23.37 28.29 20.94
CA SER A 331 24.24 27.27 21.55
C SER A 331 24.57 26.07 20.64
N ILE A 332 23.93 25.96 19.48
CA ILE A 332 24.13 24.84 18.56
C ILE A 332 25.31 25.14 17.65
N THR A 333 26.26 24.21 17.62
CA THR A 333 27.40 24.28 16.72
C THR A 333 26.94 24.22 15.25
N PRO A 334 27.48 25.08 14.36
CA PRO A 334 27.35 24.92 12.91
C PRO A 334 27.58 23.48 12.46
N LEU A 335 26.77 23.01 11.52
CA LEU A 335 26.77 21.65 10.94
C LEU A 335 26.25 20.55 11.86
N ALA A 336 25.79 20.87 13.08
CA ALA A 336 25.12 19.91 13.95
C ALA A 336 23.81 19.41 13.32
N THR A 337 23.49 18.14 13.59
CA THR A 337 22.22 17.55 13.16
C THR A 337 21.16 17.83 14.20
N VAL A 338 20.02 18.35 13.77
CA VAL A 338 18.90 18.72 14.65
C VAL A 338 17.62 18.08 14.15
N GLN A 339 16.80 17.55 15.05
CA GLN A 339 15.44 17.14 14.77
C GLN A 339 14.50 18.33 15.04
N VAL A 340 13.77 18.74 14.00
CA VAL A 340 12.88 19.88 14.03
C VAL A 340 11.45 19.41 13.81
N THR A 341 10.55 19.82 14.70
CA THR A 341 9.11 19.81 14.44
C THR A 341 8.71 21.22 14.06
N ALA A 342 8.13 21.41 12.88
CA ALA A 342 7.80 22.72 12.36
C ALA A 342 6.52 22.71 11.55
N ARG A 343 5.83 23.84 11.52
CA ARG A 343 4.67 24.04 10.66
C ARG A 343 5.12 24.55 9.31
N VAL A 344 4.58 24.01 8.23
CA VAL A 344 4.86 24.51 6.89
C VAL A 344 4.19 25.86 6.71
N ARG A 345 4.99 26.90 6.51
CA ARG A 345 4.49 28.23 6.16
C ARG A 345 4.24 28.31 4.66
N ILE A 346 5.26 28.00 3.88
CA ILE A 346 5.16 27.93 2.42
C ILE A 346 6.04 26.81 1.88
N GLY A 347 5.47 26.01 0.97
CA GLY A 347 6.20 24.88 0.40
C GLY A 347 7.27 25.26 -0.63
N ARG A 348 7.19 26.47 -1.18
CA ARG A 348 8.08 26.96 -2.24
C ARG A 348 8.13 28.49 -2.21
N THR A 349 9.28 29.07 -1.90
CA THR A 349 9.50 30.54 -1.99
C THR A 349 9.45 31.01 -3.43
N ARG A 350 9.05 32.28 -3.64
CA ARG A 350 8.88 32.86 -4.97
C ARG A 350 10.19 32.91 -5.76
N PHE A 351 11.30 33.21 -5.09
CA PHE A 351 12.59 33.48 -5.75
C PHE A 351 13.54 32.29 -5.77
N LEU A 352 13.62 31.53 -4.67
CA LEU A 352 14.62 30.48 -4.50
C LEU A 352 14.02 29.06 -4.58
N GLY A 353 12.69 28.96 -4.57
CA GLY A 353 12.00 27.68 -4.58
C GLY A 353 12.18 26.82 -3.31
N ASN A 354 12.95 27.30 -2.34
CA ASN A 354 13.18 26.62 -1.07
C ASN A 354 11.95 26.73 -0.16
N PRO A 355 11.69 25.74 0.70
CA PRO A 355 10.58 25.79 1.64
C PRO A 355 10.87 26.67 2.86
N VAL A 356 9.81 27.28 3.41
CA VAL A 356 9.86 28.03 4.67
C VAL A 356 8.94 27.37 5.69
N LEU A 357 9.47 27.15 6.88
CA LEU A 357 8.79 26.53 8.00
C LEU A 357 8.77 27.46 9.22
N ASP A 358 7.81 27.27 10.12
CA ASP A 358 7.75 27.91 11.43
C ASP A 358 8.14 26.91 12.52
N LEU A 359 9.19 27.22 13.29
CA LEU A 359 9.71 26.30 14.30
C LEU A 359 8.74 26.11 15.47
N ILE A 360 8.38 24.85 15.77
CA ILE A 360 7.59 24.48 16.95
C ILE A 360 8.48 23.86 18.03
N SER A 361 9.34 22.91 17.67
CA SER A 361 10.30 22.30 18.58
C SER A 361 11.59 21.94 17.85
N LEU A 362 12.69 21.98 18.60
CA LEU A 362 14.02 21.60 18.12
C LEU A 362 14.70 20.77 19.20
N GLU A 363 15.34 19.70 18.78
CA GLU A 363 16.16 18.81 19.58
C GLU A 363 17.47 18.55 18.83
N THR A 364 18.61 18.67 19.50
CA THR A 364 19.91 18.35 18.91
C THR A 364 20.11 16.85 18.94
N LEU A 365 20.50 16.26 17.81
CA LEU A 365 20.84 14.85 17.74
C LEU A 365 22.35 14.67 18.02
N PRO A 366 22.73 13.60 18.74
CA PRO A 366 24.11 13.33 19.13
C PRO A 366 25.03 13.04 17.94
#